data_AF-A0A9N8EZ84-F1
#
_entry.id   AF-A0A9N8EZ84-F1
#
_cell.length_a   1.000
_cell.length_b   1.000
_cell.length_c   1.000
_cell.angle_alpha   90.00
_cell.angle_beta   90.00
_cell.angle_gamma   90.00
#
_symmetry.space_group_name_H-M   'P 1'
#
loop_
_entity.id
_entity.type
_entity.pdbx_description
1 polymer ?
#
loop_
_entity_poly.entity_id
_entity_poly.type
_entity_poly.pdbx_seq_one_letter_code
_entity_poly.pdbx_strand_id
1 'polypeptide(L)'
;MEGTTTTDNEISINEMLKSFLTDEALNDMALKGTDGVEVPANRFLLSARSQVFRGMLLGKFQEASLTVVEVGFKGGTLKAVLEYIHTDSVEMLSCKKRKSPNRKSVDFPLIQSLVSLAEAASYFQLPNLAKLVLKQFEQMCEAAPGLSFAILQACKVAGPSIADKILAQVRLTPFGSITKEQVNCLSADVLEDILKDKKMPMTEYQLFQIKKSEKHDCKRAFPAYLF
;
A
#
# COMPACT_ATOMS: atom_id res chain seq x y z
N MET A 1 -35.38 45.88 16.87
CA MET A 1 -34.48 45.61 15.72
C MET A 1 -33.72 44.34 16.07
N GLU A 2 -34.34 43.19 15.81
CA GLU A 2 -33.68 41.89 15.94
C GLU A 2 -32.94 41.62 14.63
N GLY A 3 -31.61 41.69 14.69
CA GLY A 3 -30.75 41.18 13.64
C GLY A 3 -30.57 39.69 13.86
N THR A 4 -31.42 38.87 13.26
CA THR A 4 -31.17 37.43 13.13
C THR A 4 -30.07 37.24 12.10
N THR A 5 -28.83 37.11 12.53
CA THR A 5 -27.74 36.59 11.71
C THR A 5 -27.96 35.08 11.58
N THR A 6 -28.71 34.67 10.56
CA THR A 6 -28.74 33.30 10.09
C THR A 6 -27.32 32.98 9.60
N THR A 7 -26.54 32.30 10.43
CA THR A 7 -25.32 31.66 9.94
C THR A 7 -25.78 30.56 8.99
N ASP A 8 -25.52 30.74 7.70
CA ASP A 8 -25.74 29.71 6.69
C ASP A 8 -24.90 28.48 7.08
N ASN A 9 -25.55 27.50 7.72
CA ASN A 9 -24.96 26.23 8.18
C ASN A 9 -24.71 25.24 7.02
N GLU A 10 -24.54 25.74 5.79
CA GLU A 10 -24.33 24.91 4.62
C GLU A 10 -22.90 24.36 4.65
N ILE A 11 -22.77 23.03 4.77
CA ILE A 11 -21.48 22.35 4.74
C ILE A 11 -20.91 22.34 3.33
N SER A 12 -19.59 22.43 3.20
CA SER A 12 -18.96 22.35 1.88
C SER A 12 -19.11 20.95 1.26
N ILE A 13 -19.07 20.85 -0.07
CA ILE A 13 -19.11 19.56 -0.79
C ILE A 13 -18.02 18.60 -0.27
N ASN A 14 -16.83 19.12 0.03
CA ASN A 14 -15.73 18.28 0.54
C ASN A 14 -15.99 17.76 1.96
N GLU A 15 -16.62 18.54 2.82
CA GLU A 15 -17.02 18.10 4.16
C GLU A 15 -18.16 17.09 4.08
N MET A 16 -19.13 17.33 3.19
CA MET A 16 -20.22 16.40 2.90
C MET A 16 -19.69 15.04 2.39
N LEU A 17 -18.80 15.02 1.39
CA LEU A 17 -18.21 13.78 0.87
C LEU A 17 -17.39 13.03 1.93
N LYS A 18 -16.70 13.75 2.83
CA LYS A 18 -15.99 13.14 3.94
C LYS A 18 -16.94 12.54 4.97
N SER A 19 -18.09 13.17 5.21
CA SER A 19 -19.08 12.68 6.19
C SER A 19 -19.59 11.28 5.86
N PHE A 20 -19.69 10.93 4.57
CA PHE A 20 -20.10 9.59 4.11
C PHE A 20 -19.17 8.46 4.57
N LEU A 21 -17.89 8.76 4.84
CA LEU A 21 -16.93 7.79 5.35
C LEU A 21 -17.11 7.49 6.84
N THR A 22 -17.83 8.33 7.57
CA THR A 22 -17.98 8.26 9.03
C THR A 22 -19.41 8.07 9.49
N ASP A 23 -20.39 8.51 8.70
CA ASP A 23 -21.81 8.42 9.02
C ASP A 23 -22.44 7.25 8.26
N GLU A 24 -22.67 6.15 8.99
CA GLU A 24 -23.26 4.94 8.43
C GLU A 24 -24.71 5.16 7.95
N ALA A 25 -25.44 6.11 8.50
CA ALA A 25 -26.83 6.38 8.10
C ALA A 25 -26.94 6.93 6.67
N LEU A 26 -25.83 7.47 6.14
CA LEU A 26 -25.74 8.00 4.78
C LEU A 26 -25.33 6.93 3.75
N ASN A 27 -25.06 5.70 4.18
CA ASN A 27 -24.60 4.61 3.32
C ASN A 27 -25.76 3.67 2.93
N ASP A 28 -25.83 3.27 1.67
CA ASP A 28 -26.91 2.42 1.11
C ASP A 28 -26.46 0.97 0.85
N MET A 29 -25.18 0.67 1.07
CA MET A 29 -24.62 -0.67 0.98
C MET A 29 -23.37 -0.82 1.83
N ALA A 30 -22.81 -2.02 1.87
CA ALA A 30 -21.46 -2.28 2.38
C ALA A 30 -20.66 -3.19 1.42
N LEU A 31 -19.35 -2.96 1.35
CA LEU A 31 -18.42 -3.91 0.75
C LEU A 31 -17.86 -4.81 1.84
N LYS A 32 -17.96 -6.12 1.65
CA LYS A 32 -17.42 -7.10 2.59
C LYS A 32 -16.09 -7.64 2.09
N GLY A 33 -15.06 -7.49 2.91
CA GLY A 33 -13.73 -7.97 2.61
C GLY A 33 -13.55 -9.46 2.87
N THR A 34 -12.44 -10.00 2.36
CA THR A 34 -12.05 -11.41 2.55
C THR A 34 -11.73 -11.77 4.00
N ASP A 35 -11.49 -10.76 4.84
CA ASP A 35 -11.34 -10.85 6.30
C ASP A 35 -12.69 -10.75 7.05
N GLY A 36 -13.81 -10.72 6.32
CA GLY A 36 -15.16 -10.62 6.88
C GLY A 36 -15.54 -9.21 7.33
N VAL A 37 -14.65 -8.23 7.20
CA VAL A 37 -14.91 -6.84 7.59
C VAL A 37 -15.82 -6.18 6.56
N GLU A 38 -16.93 -5.64 7.02
CA GLU A 38 -17.85 -4.84 6.20
C GLU A 38 -17.47 -3.36 6.26
N VAL A 39 -17.43 -2.72 5.09
CA VAL A 39 -17.09 -1.31 4.92
C VAL A 39 -18.30 -0.61 4.30
N PRO A 40 -19.03 0.22 5.08
CA PRO A 40 -20.18 1.00 4.59
C PRO A 40 -19.78 1.89 3.41
N ALA A 41 -20.66 1.98 2.40
CA ALA A 41 -20.38 2.70 1.17
C ALA A 41 -21.64 3.26 0.49
N ASN A 42 -21.40 4.18 -0.46
CA ASN A 42 -22.41 4.72 -1.36
C ASN A 42 -22.32 4.11 -2.76
N ARG A 43 -23.36 3.39 -3.19
CA ARG A 43 -23.47 2.80 -4.53
C ARG A 43 -23.22 3.83 -5.63
N PHE A 44 -23.91 4.97 -5.56
CA PHE A 44 -23.83 5.99 -6.60
C PHE A 44 -22.41 6.52 -6.79
N LEU A 45 -21.66 6.72 -5.70
CA LEU A 45 -20.33 7.31 -5.75
C LEU A 45 -19.30 6.29 -6.26
N LEU A 46 -19.37 5.05 -5.76
CA LEU A 46 -18.58 3.93 -6.28
C LEU A 46 -18.76 3.78 -7.80
N SER A 47 -20.01 3.73 -8.26
CA SER A 47 -20.36 3.59 -9.68
C SER A 47 -20.05 4.82 -10.54
N ALA A 48 -20.00 6.02 -9.96
CA ALA A 48 -19.58 7.22 -10.68
C ALA A 48 -18.06 7.25 -10.92
N ARG A 49 -17.29 6.69 -9.98
CA ARG A 49 -15.83 6.85 -9.92
C ARG A 49 -15.05 5.63 -10.42
N SER A 50 -15.71 4.49 -10.60
CA SER A 50 -15.12 3.26 -11.14
C SER A 50 -16.07 2.57 -12.12
N GLN A 51 -15.57 2.26 -13.32
CA GLN A 51 -16.35 1.51 -14.31
C GLN A 51 -16.67 0.08 -13.85
N VAL A 52 -15.78 -0.52 -13.05
CA VAL A 52 -15.99 -1.86 -12.47
C VAL A 52 -17.14 -1.82 -11.48
N PHE A 53 -17.14 -0.88 -10.54
CA PHE A 53 -18.27 -0.69 -9.62
C PHE A 53 -19.55 -0.30 -10.37
N ARG A 54 -19.46 0.48 -11.46
CA ARG A 54 -20.63 0.81 -12.28
C ARG A 54 -21.26 -0.44 -12.88
N GLY A 55 -20.45 -1.29 -13.50
CA GLY A 55 -20.90 -2.56 -14.07
C GLY A 55 -21.46 -3.49 -13.01
N MET A 56 -20.77 -3.63 -11.88
CA MET A 56 -21.15 -4.53 -10.79
C MET A 56 -22.43 -4.10 -10.06
N LEU A 57 -22.56 -2.81 -9.73
CA LEU A 57 -23.63 -2.32 -8.84
C LEU A 57 -24.86 -1.77 -9.57
N LEU A 58 -24.72 -1.33 -10.82
CA LEU A 58 -25.82 -0.81 -11.65
C LEU A 58 -26.10 -1.66 -12.90
N GLY A 59 -25.32 -2.73 -13.10
CA GLY A 59 -25.52 -3.64 -14.21
C GLY A 59 -26.56 -4.72 -13.93
N LYS A 60 -26.44 -5.83 -14.65
CA LYS A 60 -27.35 -6.99 -14.56
C LYS A 60 -26.83 -8.11 -13.67
N PHE A 61 -25.78 -7.84 -12.89
CA PHE A 61 -25.18 -8.82 -11.99
C PHE A 61 -25.99 -8.91 -10.68
N GLN A 62 -25.82 -10.00 -9.93
CA GLN A 62 -26.59 -10.24 -8.71
C GLN A 62 -26.29 -9.18 -7.63
N GLU A 63 -25.04 -8.71 -7.60
CA GLU A 63 -24.50 -7.67 -6.75
C GLU A 63 -25.30 -6.36 -6.82
N ALA A 64 -25.92 -6.07 -7.96
CA ALA A 64 -26.77 -4.89 -8.13
C ALA A 64 -27.97 -4.89 -7.15
N SER A 65 -28.41 -6.05 -6.68
CA SER A 65 -29.53 -6.21 -5.73
C SER A 65 -29.12 -6.41 -4.26
N LEU A 66 -27.83 -6.60 -3.97
CA LEU A 66 -27.34 -6.95 -2.63
C LEU A 66 -27.01 -5.73 -1.77
N THR A 67 -27.46 -5.71 -0.51
CA THR A 67 -27.04 -4.66 0.44
C THR A 67 -25.59 -4.82 0.90
N VAL A 68 -25.05 -6.05 0.86
CA VAL A 68 -23.65 -6.35 1.17
C VAL A 68 -23.03 -7.09 -0.02
N VAL A 69 -21.96 -6.55 -0.57
CA VAL A 69 -21.27 -7.11 -1.74
C VAL A 69 -19.88 -7.59 -1.34
N GLU A 70 -19.62 -8.89 -1.51
CA GLU A 70 -18.32 -9.47 -1.22
C GLU A 70 -17.32 -9.16 -2.33
N VAL A 71 -16.11 -8.75 -1.96
CA VAL A 71 -15.04 -8.39 -2.90
C VAL A 71 -13.71 -8.98 -2.44
N GLY A 72 -12.85 -9.31 -3.40
CA GLY A 72 -11.62 -10.09 -3.19
C GLY A 72 -10.47 -9.39 -2.44
N PHE A 73 -10.77 -8.39 -1.61
CA PHE A 73 -9.77 -7.61 -0.86
C PHE A 73 -10.13 -7.54 0.62
N LYS A 74 -9.13 -7.33 1.49
CA LYS A 74 -9.36 -7.13 2.93
C LYS A 74 -10.04 -5.78 3.20
N GLY A 75 -10.78 -5.67 4.30
CA GLY A 75 -11.50 -4.46 4.69
C GLY A 75 -10.62 -3.21 4.76
N GLY A 76 -9.38 -3.34 5.25
CA GLY A 76 -8.42 -2.23 5.29
C GLY A 76 -8.08 -1.65 3.90
N THR A 77 -7.93 -2.52 2.90
CA THR A 77 -7.70 -2.13 1.50
C THR A 77 -8.95 -1.48 0.90
N LEU A 78 -10.13 -2.04 1.17
CA LEU A 78 -11.40 -1.49 0.70
C LEU A 78 -11.65 -0.09 1.28
N LYS A 79 -11.38 0.10 2.58
CA LYS A 79 -11.50 1.41 3.23
C LYS A 79 -10.62 2.46 2.55
N ALA A 80 -9.37 2.11 2.20
CA ALA A 80 -8.47 3.01 1.48
C ALA A 80 -8.96 3.34 0.06
N VAL A 81 -9.56 2.36 -0.65
CA VAL A 81 -10.20 2.59 -1.95
C VAL A 81 -11.40 3.54 -1.82
N LEU A 82 -12.24 3.35 -0.81
CA LEU A 82 -13.39 4.21 -0.54
C LEU A 82 -12.94 5.64 -0.20
N GLU A 83 -11.94 5.78 0.66
CA GLU A 83 -11.37 7.09 1.02
C GLU A 83 -10.95 7.86 -0.24
N TYR A 84 -10.24 7.18 -1.16
CA TYR A 84 -9.85 7.75 -2.44
C TYR A 84 -11.05 8.13 -3.33
N ILE A 85 -12.06 7.27 -3.40
CA ILE A 85 -13.26 7.52 -4.21
C ILE A 85 -13.98 8.79 -3.74
N HIS A 86 -14.03 9.02 -2.42
CA HIS A 86 -14.69 10.17 -1.80
C HIS A 86 -13.85 11.45 -1.81
N THR A 87 -12.54 11.34 -1.69
CA THR A 87 -11.69 12.51 -1.37
C THR A 87 -10.51 12.75 -2.31
N ASP A 88 -10.29 11.89 -3.31
CA ASP A 88 -9.08 11.86 -4.14
C ASP A 88 -7.77 11.69 -3.33
N SER A 89 -7.88 11.28 -2.05
CA SER A 89 -6.76 11.14 -1.13
C SER A 89 -6.87 9.86 -0.31
N VAL A 90 -5.73 9.37 0.18
CA VAL A 90 -5.67 8.21 1.08
C VAL A 90 -4.69 8.53 2.20
N GLU A 91 -5.14 8.44 3.44
CA GLU A 91 -4.35 8.81 4.62
C GLU A 91 -3.05 8.01 4.70
N MET A 92 -3.08 6.73 4.32
CA MET A 92 -1.89 5.87 4.34
C MET A 92 -0.79 6.28 3.37
N LEU A 93 -1.12 7.04 2.32
CA LEU A 93 -0.17 7.64 1.39
C LEU A 93 0.32 9.00 1.89
N SER A 94 -0.35 9.59 2.86
CA SER A 94 0.05 10.87 3.42
C SER A 94 1.26 10.68 4.34
N CYS A 95 2.42 11.16 3.89
CA CYS A 95 3.66 11.17 4.65
C CYS A 95 3.66 12.18 5.81
N LYS A 96 2.49 12.53 6.38
CA LYS A 96 2.37 13.49 7.48
C LYS A 96 3.09 12.94 8.71
N LYS A 97 4.38 13.25 8.81
CA LYS A 97 5.34 12.99 9.89
C LYS A 97 4.86 11.89 10.84
N ARG A 98 4.93 10.62 10.43
CA ARG A 98 5.01 9.55 11.42
C ARG A 98 6.24 9.87 12.27
N LYS A 99 6.01 10.34 13.50
CA LYS A 99 7.04 10.62 14.49
C LYS A 99 7.61 9.29 14.98
N SER A 100 8.16 8.47 14.09
CA SER A 100 8.91 7.30 14.50
C SER A 100 10.39 7.69 14.56
N PRO A 101 11.00 7.70 15.76
CA PRO A 101 12.38 8.13 15.95
C PRO A 101 13.42 7.13 15.42
N ASN A 102 13.02 6.05 14.72
CA ASN A 102 13.93 5.00 14.28
C ASN A 102 13.65 4.54 12.83
N ARG A 103 14.14 5.30 11.84
CA ARG A 103 14.00 5.04 10.39
C ARG A 103 14.74 3.81 9.85
N LYS A 104 15.25 2.91 10.71
CA LYS A 104 16.08 1.77 10.28
C LYS A 104 15.31 0.47 10.03
N SER A 105 14.07 0.34 10.53
CA SER A 105 13.28 -0.88 10.35
C SER A 105 12.30 -0.75 9.18
N VAL A 106 12.31 -1.75 8.30
CA VAL A 106 11.34 -1.90 7.20
C VAL A 106 9.93 -2.09 7.79
N ASP A 107 8.99 -1.20 7.47
CA ASP A 107 7.57 -1.34 7.83
C ASP A 107 6.88 -2.28 6.82
N PHE A 108 7.14 -3.59 6.97
CA PHE A 108 6.56 -4.63 6.11
C PHE A 108 5.02 -4.59 6.06
N PRO A 109 4.29 -4.39 7.18
CA PRO A 109 2.83 -4.26 7.14
C PRO A 109 2.35 -3.10 6.26
N LEU A 110 3.02 -1.95 6.30
CA LEU A 110 2.69 -0.82 5.42
C LEU A 110 2.93 -1.19 3.95
N ILE A 111 4.10 -1.78 3.63
CA ILE A 111 4.42 -2.21 2.26
C ILE A 111 3.36 -3.17 1.74
N GLN A 112 2.96 -4.17 2.52
CA GLN A 112 1.93 -5.13 2.13
C GLN A 112 0.58 -4.45 1.88
N SER A 113 0.23 -3.47 2.72
CA SER A 113 -1.02 -2.71 2.57
C SER A 113 -1.00 -1.85 1.31
N LEU A 114 0.12 -1.21 1.01
CA LEU A 114 0.32 -0.43 -0.22
C LEU A 114 0.24 -1.31 -1.47
N VAL A 115 0.87 -2.48 -1.46
CA VAL A 115 0.79 -3.42 -2.59
C VAL A 115 -0.66 -3.88 -2.80
N SER A 116 -1.36 -4.26 -1.74
CA SER A 116 -2.77 -4.65 -1.82
C SER A 116 -3.65 -3.50 -2.33
N LEU A 117 -3.39 -2.25 -1.90
CA LEU A 117 -4.10 -1.07 -2.41
C LEU A 117 -3.84 -0.86 -3.90
N ALA A 118 -2.63 -1.10 -4.36
CA ALA A 118 -2.25 -0.90 -5.74
C ALA A 118 -2.88 -1.96 -6.67
N GLU A 119 -3.03 -3.19 -6.20
CA GLU A 119 -3.84 -4.21 -6.86
C GLU A 119 -5.32 -3.86 -6.88
N ALA A 120 -5.89 -3.43 -5.76
CA ALA A 120 -7.27 -2.99 -5.70
C ALA A 120 -7.51 -1.83 -6.68
N ALA A 121 -6.57 -0.88 -6.76
CA ALA A 121 -6.62 0.20 -7.73
C ALA A 121 -6.59 -0.31 -9.19
N SER A 122 -5.77 -1.32 -9.49
CA SER A 122 -5.74 -1.97 -10.80
C SER A 122 -7.05 -2.70 -11.10
N TYR A 123 -7.58 -3.47 -10.15
CA TYR A 123 -8.81 -4.25 -10.28
C TYR A 123 -10.02 -3.34 -10.47
N PHE A 124 -10.19 -2.32 -9.63
CA PHE A 124 -11.30 -1.36 -9.71
C PHE A 124 -11.11 -0.29 -10.79
N GLN A 125 -10.05 -0.37 -11.61
CA GLN A 125 -9.72 0.56 -12.68
C GLN A 125 -9.65 2.02 -12.20
N LEU A 126 -8.88 2.25 -11.14
CA LEU A 126 -8.59 3.57 -10.56
C LEU A 126 -7.15 3.98 -10.88
N PRO A 127 -6.86 4.40 -12.13
CA PRO A 127 -5.47 4.60 -12.59
C PRO A 127 -4.73 5.71 -11.83
N ASN A 128 -5.45 6.74 -11.37
CA ASN A 128 -4.85 7.82 -10.61
C ASN A 128 -4.46 7.38 -9.19
N LEU A 129 -5.25 6.52 -8.54
CA LEU A 129 -4.87 5.88 -7.28
C LEU A 129 -3.61 5.00 -7.47
N ALA A 130 -3.58 4.18 -8.52
CA ALA A 130 -2.40 3.36 -8.84
C ALA A 130 -1.15 4.22 -9.03
N LYS A 131 -1.25 5.37 -9.71
CA LYS A 131 -0.15 6.34 -9.85
C LYS A 131 0.30 6.92 -8.51
N LEU A 132 -0.62 7.25 -7.60
CA LEU A 132 -0.29 7.75 -6.27
C LEU A 132 0.49 6.71 -5.45
N VAL A 133 0.07 5.44 -5.51
CA VAL A 133 0.78 4.36 -4.80
C VAL A 133 2.18 4.13 -5.40
N LEU A 134 2.31 4.14 -6.72
CA LEU A 134 3.61 4.05 -7.39
C LEU A 134 4.55 5.20 -6.98
N LYS A 135 4.05 6.43 -6.95
CA LYS A 135 4.82 7.59 -6.49
C LYS A 135 5.26 7.43 -5.04
N GLN A 136 4.41 6.84 -4.18
CA GLN A 136 4.77 6.55 -2.80
C GLN A 136 5.90 5.50 -2.72
N PHE A 137 5.87 4.45 -3.55
CA PHE A 137 6.96 3.48 -3.62
C PHE A 137 8.26 4.11 -4.11
N GLU A 138 8.21 4.97 -5.12
CA GLU A 138 9.38 5.72 -5.60
C GLU A 138 10.00 6.54 -4.47
N GLN A 139 9.18 7.29 -3.72
CA GLN A 139 9.65 8.07 -2.56
C GLN A 139 10.25 7.19 -1.45
N MET A 140 9.68 6.00 -1.21
CA MET A 140 10.23 5.05 -0.25
C MET A 140 11.58 4.50 -0.71
N CYS A 141 11.71 4.15 -1.99
CA CYS A 141 12.96 3.68 -2.58
C CYS A 141 14.03 4.79 -2.65
N GLU A 142 13.66 6.03 -2.94
CA GLU A 142 14.58 7.18 -2.88
C GLU A 142 15.11 7.40 -1.46
N ALA A 143 14.24 7.29 -0.45
CA ALA A 143 14.61 7.45 0.95
C ALA A 143 15.45 6.28 1.49
N ALA A 144 15.19 5.06 1.01
CA ALA A 144 15.89 3.85 1.40
C ALA A 144 15.89 2.84 0.23
N PRO A 145 16.93 2.85 -0.62
CA PRO A 145 16.98 2.04 -1.84
C PRO A 145 16.78 0.55 -1.61
N GLY A 146 17.25 0.01 -0.48
CA GLY A 146 17.04 -1.40 -0.13
C GLY A 146 15.58 -1.82 0.11
N LEU A 147 14.63 -0.88 0.25
CA LEU A 147 13.20 -1.19 0.33
C LEU A 147 12.63 -1.74 -0.99
N SER A 148 13.32 -1.51 -2.11
CA SER A 148 12.90 -2.01 -3.43
C SER A 148 12.75 -3.53 -3.44
N PHE A 149 13.60 -4.27 -2.71
CA PHE A 149 13.53 -5.72 -2.54
C PHE A 149 12.31 -6.16 -1.72
N ALA A 150 12.03 -5.46 -0.61
CA ALA A 150 10.87 -5.76 0.22
C ALA A 150 9.55 -5.49 -0.53
N ILE A 151 9.49 -4.42 -1.32
CA ILE A 151 8.34 -4.11 -2.17
C ILE A 151 8.21 -5.15 -3.28
N LEU A 152 9.30 -5.55 -3.94
CA LEU A 152 9.27 -6.59 -4.97
C LEU A 152 8.76 -7.92 -4.42
N GLN A 153 9.23 -8.33 -3.24
CA GLN A 153 8.72 -9.51 -2.54
C GLN A 153 7.22 -9.44 -2.32
N ALA A 154 6.73 -8.31 -1.80
CA ALA A 154 5.30 -8.11 -1.54
C ALA A 154 4.49 -8.14 -2.84
N CYS A 155 4.98 -7.54 -3.93
CA CYS A 155 4.33 -7.59 -5.25
C CYS A 155 4.20 -9.02 -5.80
N LYS A 156 5.20 -9.88 -5.60
CA LYS A 156 5.13 -11.27 -6.11
C LYS A 156 3.98 -12.06 -5.48
N VAL A 157 3.70 -11.79 -4.20
CA VAL A 157 2.60 -12.45 -3.46
C VAL A 157 1.23 -12.03 -4.00
N ALA A 158 1.15 -10.85 -4.62
CA ALA A 158 -0.09 -10.12 -4.74
C ALA A 158 -0.49 -9.89 -6.22
N GLY A 159 0.46 -9.74 -7.16
CA GLY A 159 0.21 -9.81 -8.61
C GLY A 159 1.20 -9.05 -9.52
N PRO A 160 1.13 -9.25 -10.85
CA PRO A 160 2.14 -8.77 -11.80
C PRO A 160 2.04 -7.28 -12.16
N SER A 161 0.91 -6.60 -11.91
CA SER A 161 0.59 -5.27 -12.48
C SER A 161 1.62 -4.17 -12.16
N ILE A 162 2.33 -4.30 -11.03
CA ILE A 162 3.29 -3.29 -10.54
C ILE A 162 4.73 -3.82 -10.46
N ALA A 163 4.90 -5.14 -10.55
CA ALA A 163 6.18 -5.81 -10.38
C ALA A 163 7.24 -5.28 -11.37
N ASP A 164 6.88 -5.03 -12.63
CA ASP A 164 7.84 -4.57 -13.65
C ASP A 164 8.44 -3.19 -13.36
N LYS A 165 7.61 -2.26 -12.86
CA LYS A 165 8.07 -0.90 -12.50
C LYS A 165 8.96 -0.94 -11.26
N ILE A 166 8.62 -1.77 -10.28
CA ILE A 166 9.44 -1.96 -9.08
C ILE A 166 10.74 -2.68 -9.43
N LEU A 167 10.71 -3.68 -10.30
CA LEU A 167 11.91 -4.39 -10.77
C LEU A 167 12.89 -3.43 -11.46
N ALA A 168 12.39 -2.46 -12.24
CA ALA A 168 13.23 -1.40 -12.79
C ALA A 168 13.93 -0.58 -11.70
N GLN A 169 13.26 -0.28 -10.58
CA GLN A 169 13.87 0.41 -9.43
C GLN A 169 14.88 -0.48 -8.67
N VAL A 170 14.60 -1.77 -8.55
CA VAL A 170 15.54 -2.74 -7.94
C VAL A 170 16.85 -2.77 -8.74
N ARG A 171 16.78 -2.76 -10.08
CA ARG A 171 17.96 -2.69 -10.96
C ARG A 171 18.80 -1.42 -10.76
N LEU A 172 18.19 -0.33 -10.33
CA LEU A 172 18.87 0.95 -10.06
C LEU A 172 19.40 1.04 -8.62
N THR A 173 19.07 0.07 -7.76
CA THR A 173 19.45 0.09 -6.34
C THR A 173 20.96 -0.18 -6.19
N PRO A 174 21.74 0.76 -5.60
CA PRO A 174 23.16 0.55 -5.38
C PRO A 174 23.43 -0.62 -4.43
N PHE A 175 24.41 -1.46 -4.76
CA PHE A 175 24.78 -2.64 -3.96
C PHE A 175 25.05 -2.32 -2.49
N GLY A 176 25.74 -1.21 -2.20
CA GLY A 176 26.09 -0.80 -0.84
C GLY A 176 24.90 -0.39 0.04
N SER A 177 23.71 -0.22 -0.52
CA SER A 177 22.50 0.19 0.19
C SER A 177 21.63 -0.99 0.65
N ILE A 178 22.03 -2.22 0.33
CA ILE A 178 21.24 -3.43 0.56
C ILE A 178 21.72 -4.10 1.85
N THR A 179 20.77 -4.33 2.74
CA THR A 179 21.01 -4.93 4.06
C THR A 179 20.69 -6.42 4.06
N LYS A 180 21.21 -7.14 5.04
CA LYS A 180 20.97 -8.58 5.19
C LYS A 180 19.48 -8.87 5.43
N GLU A 181 18.82 -8.02 6.21
CA GLU A 181 17.39 -8.12 6.51
C GLU A 181 16.54 -8.07 5.24
N GLN A 182 16.91 -7.19 4.31
CA GLN A 182 16.22 -7.04 3.02
C GLN A 182 16.46 -8.21 2.07
N VAL A 183 17.63 -8.84 2.11
CA VAL A 183 17.89 -10.06 1.32
C VAL A 183 17.22 -11.29 1.96
N ASN A 184 17.14 -11.33 3.29
CA ASN A 184 16.52 -12.42 4.03
C ASN A 184 14.99 -12.42 3.95
N CYS A 185 14.36 -11.27 3.65
CA CYS A 185 12.91 -11.24 3.43
C CYS A 185 12.49 -11.79 2.07
N LEU A 186 13.43 -12.06 1.16
CA LEU A 186 13.14 -12.58 -0.18
C LEU A 186 12.88 -14.10 -0.14
N SER A 187 11.82 -14.55 -0.80
CA SER A 187 11.58 -15.98 -1.02
C SER A 187 12.56 -16.54 -2.06
N ALA A 188 12.69 -17.87 -2.09
CA ALA A 188 13.53 -18.56 -3.06
C ALA A 188 13.17 -18.18 -4.50
N ASP A 189 11.88 -18.12 -4.82
CA ASP A 189 11.40 -17.79 -6.16
C ASP A 189 11.74 -16.35 -6.57
N VAL A 190 11.61 -15.38 -5.66
CA VAL A 190 11.95 -13.98 -5.96
C VAL A 190 13.46 -13.81 -6.10
N LEU A 191 14.26 -14.53 -5.30
CA LEU A 191 15.71 -14.59 -5.47
C LEU A 191 16.07 -15.19 -6.83
N GLU A 192 15.40 -16.26 -7.25
CA GLU A 192 15.63 -16.88 -8.55
C GLU A 192 15.27 -15.94 -9.71
N ASP A 193 14.14 -15.22 -9.61
CA ASP A 193 13.74 -14.21 -10.59
C ASP A 193 14.78 -13.07 -10.69
N ILE A 194 15.30 -12.62 -9.54
CA ILE A 194 16.37 -11.61 -9.46
C ILE A 194 17.66 -12.13 -10.12
N LEU A 195 18.05 -13.38 -9.84
CA LEU A 195 19.29 -13.99 -10.34
C LEU A 195 19.22 -14.29 -11.85
N LYS A 196 18.03 -14.61 -12.37
CA LYS A 196 17.79 -14.81 -13.80
C LYS A 196 17.76 -13.49 -14.59
N ASP A 197 17.56 -12.36 -13.90
CA ASP A 197 17.52 -11.06 -14.55
C ASP A 197 18.91 -10.60 -15.00
N LYS A 198 19.17 -10.74 -16.31
CA LYS A 198 20.42 -10.33 -16.97
C LYS A 198 20.75 -8.84 -16.82
N LYS A 199 19.75 -8.00 -16.48
CA LYS A 199 19.93 -6.56 -16.28
C LYS A 199 20.23 -6.21 -14.82
N MET A 200 20.23 -7.19 -13.92
CA MET A 200 20.54 -6.94 -12.51
C MET A 200 22.04 -6.65 -12.37
N PRO A 201 22.45 -5.54 -11.74
CA PRO A 201 23.86 -5.19 -11.56
C PRO A 201 24.57 -6.06 -10.50
N MET A 202 23.86 -7.02 -9.90
CA MET A 202 24.32 -7.82 -8.77
C MET A 202 24.54 -9.28 -9.17
N THR A 203 25.66 -9.84 -8.72
CA THR A 203 26.02 -11.24 -8.90
C THR A 203 25.49 -12.12 -7.76
N GLU A 204 25.34 -13.42 -8.02
CA GLU A 204 25.00 -14.41 -6.99
C GLU A 204 25.97 -14.39 -5.81
N TYR A 205 27.27 -14.24 -6.08
CA TYR A 205 28.30 -14.14 -5.06
C TYR A 205 28.07 -12.94 -4.12
N GLN A 206 27.67 -11.81 -4.68
CA GLN A 206 27.36 -10.59 -3.92
C GLN A 206 26.14 -10.79 -2.99
N LEU A 207 25.06 -11.41 -3.47
CA LEU A 207 23.91 -11.78 -2.63
C LEU A 207 24.30 -12.75 -1.51
N PHE A 208 25.16 -13.73 -1.84
CA PHE A 208 25.64 -14.72 -0.86
C PHE A 208 26.49 -14.06 0.24
N GLN A 209 27.36 -13.11 -0.10
CA GLN A 209 28.16 -12.37 0.89
C GLN A 209 27.29 -11.56 1.85
N ILE A 210 26.20 -10.94 1.36
CA ILE A 210 25.23 -10.24 2.21
C ILE A 210 24.54 -11.21 3.19
N LYS A 211 24.17 -12.42 2.75
CA LYS A 211 23.60 -13.44 3.66
C LYS A 211 24.60 -13.93 4.72
N LYS A 212 25.89 -13.98 4.39
CA LYS A 212 26.94 -14.56 5.24
C LYS A 212 27.44 -13.64 6.37
N SER A 213 27.21 -12.32 6.31
CA SER A 213 27.86 -11.31 7.14
C SER A 213 27.57 -11.31 8.67
N GLU A 214 26.97 -12.35 9.26
CA GLU A 214 26.80 -12.48 10.73
C GLU A 214 27.61 -13.65 11.34
N LYS A 215 28.94 -13.61 11.23
CA LYS A 215 29.79 -14.42 12.13
C LYS A 215 30.89 -13.66 12.84
N HIS A 216 30.85 -12.32 12.88
CA HIS A 216 31.94 -11.55 13.52
C HIS A 216 31.55 -10.33 14.35
N ASP A 217 30.39 -10.31 15.03
CA ASP A 217 30.13 -9.35 16.13
C ASP A 217 29.88 -10.01 17.49
N CYS A 218 30.64 -11.08 17.76
CA CYS A 218 30.88 -11.59 19.11
C CYS A 218 32.38 -11.47 19.46
N LYS A 219 32.90 -10.24 19.43
CA LYS A 219 34.01 -9.86 20.31
C LYS A 219 33.53 -8.71 21.18
N ARG A 220 32.81 -9.09 22.24
CA ARG A 220 32.56 -8.24 23.38
C ARG A 220 33.87 -7.57 23.77
N ALA A 221 33.79 -6.26 23.95
CA ALA A 221 34.67 -5.52 24.82
C ALA A 221 34.90 -6.31 26.11
N PHE A 222 36.15 -6.69 26.37
CA PHE A 222 36.60 -6.92 27.73
C PHE A 222 37.00 -5.55 28.28
N PRO A 223 36.30 -4.99 29.27
CA PRO A 223 36.90 -3.96 30.10
C PRO A 223 37.99 -4.61 30.95
N ALA A 224 39.10 -3.88 31.11
CA ALA A 224 40.18 -4.20 32.03
C ALA A 224 39.66 -4.42 33.47
N TYR A 225 40.27 -5.36 34.22
CA TYR A 225 40.86 -5.20 35.57
C TYR A 225 40.97 -6.54 36.34
N LEU A 226 42.03 -6.63 37.16
CA LEU A 226 42.45 -7.67 38.14
C LEU A 226 43.28 -8.82 37.52
N PHE A 227 44.57 -9.04 37.83
CA PHE A 227 45.39 -8.77 39.02
C PHE A 227 46.73 -8.12 38.67
#